data_AF-A0A1Z1WN73-F1
#
_entry.id   AF-A0A1Z1WN73-F1
#
_cell.length_a   1.000
_cell.length_b   1.000
_cell.length_c   1.000
_cell.angle_alpha   90.00
_cell.angle_beta   90.00
_cell.angle_gamma   90.00
#
_symmetry.space_group_name_H-M   'P 1'
#
loop_
_entity.id
_entity.type
_entity.pdbx_description
1 polymer ?
#
loop_
_entity_poly.entity_id
_entity_poly.type
_entity_poly.pdbx_seq_one_letter_code
_entity_poly.pdbx_strand_id
1 'polypeptide(L)'
;MTQVRSMASGGFVAEREFGFHLAQRFPEVDLTKVDTSGLALVVQVGRPQTLNVHKLGRVLIGAAKGGVKTAVAVTSEGNAVAMPIFDFWLMVEEIQELKTQFRLESRVRTAA
;
A
#
# COMPACT_ATOMS: atom_id res chain seq x y z
N MET A 1 -1.64 -3.58 -25.06
CA MET A 1 -2.70 -3.45 -24.04
C MET A 1 -2.25 -4.23 -22.81
N THR A 2 -1.75 -3.53 -21.79
CA THR A 2 -1.24 -4.16 -20.56
C THR A 2 -2.42 -4.37 -19.61
N GLN A 3 -2.64 -5.61 -19.18
CA GLN A 3 -3.83 -5.96 -18.39
C GLN A 3 -3.67 -5.45 -16.94
N VAL A 4 -4.19 -4.26 -16.66
CA VAL A 4 -4.27 -3.70 -15.31
C VAL A 4 -5.39 -4.45 -14.57
N ARG A 5 -5.04 -5.34 -13.65
CA ARG A 5 -6.01 -5.89 -12.68
C ARG A 5 -6.14 -4.91 -11.54
N SER A 6 -7.21 -4.11 -11.55
CA SER A 6 -7.55 -3.21 -10.44
C SER A 6 -8.45 -3.93 -9.43
N MET A 7 -8.16 -3.75 -8.14
CA MET A 7 -9.05 -4.15 -7.05
C MET A 7 -9.39 -2.91 -6.23
N ALA A 8 -10.63 -2.44 -6.32
CA ALA A 8 -11.16 -1.42 -5.42
C ALA A 8 -11.65 -2.10 -4.14
N SER A 9 -11.05 -1.80 -2.99
CA SER A 9 -11.52 -2.32 -1.70
C SER A 9 -11.17 -1.39 -0.56
N GLY A 10 -12.16 -1.04 0.28
CA GLY A 10 -11.92 -0.41 1.58
C GLY A 10 -11.03 0.85 1.52
N GLY A 11 -11.36 1.81 0.66
CA GLY A 11 -10.68 3.11 0.62
C GLY A 11 -9.41 3.19 -0.25
N PHE A 12 -9.00 2.10 -0.88
CA PHE A 12 -7.87 2.08 -1.82
C PHE A 12 -8.17 1.28 -3.11
N VAL A 13 -7.35 1.54 -4.13
CA VAL A 13 -7.24 0.76 -5.36
C VAL A 13 -5.82 0.23 -5.45
N ALA A 14 -5.66 -1.05 -5.73
CA ALA A 14 -4.36 -1.65 -5.98
C ALA A 14 -4.28 -2.16 -7.43
N GLU A 15 -3.17 -1.84 -8.10
CA GLU A 15 -2.87 -2.19 -9.48
C GLU A 15 -1.47 -2.79 -9.58
N ARG A 16 -1.30 -3.79 -10.45
CA ARG A 16 0.03 -4.31 -10.80
C ARG A 16 0.49 -3.66 -12.09
N GLU A 17 1.75 -3.25 -12.10
CA GLU A 17 2.40 -2.66 -13.26
C GLU A 17 3.85 -3.15 -13.35
N PHE A 18 4.50 -3.01 -14.51
CA PHE A 18 5.92 -3.27 -14.63
C PHE A 18 6.74 -2.12 -14.03
N GLY A 19 7.78 -2.45 -13.27
CA GLY A 19 8.61 -1.48 -12.56
C GLY A 19 9.27 -0.46 -13.48
N PHE A 20 9.61 -0.83 -14.72
CA PHE A 20 10.20 0.08 -15.70
C PHE A 20 9.22 1.15 -16.22
N HIS A 21 7.90 0.97 -16.05
CA HIS A 21 6.92 2.02 -16.37
C HIS A 21 6.77 3.07 -15.26
N LEU A 22 7.25 2.79 -14.04
CA LEU A 22 7.08 3.69 -12.91
C LEU A 22 7.70 5.07 -13.16
N ALA A 23 8.86 5.13 -13.83
CA ALA A 23 9.53 6.39 -14.15
C ALA A 23 8.71 7.26 -15.13
N GLN A 24 7.94 6.64 -16.03
CA GLN A 24 7.07 7.35 -16.95
C GLN A 24 5.77 7.80 -16.28
N ARG A 25 5.19 6.94 -15.42
CA ARG A 25 3.92 7.23 -14.72
C ARG A 25 4.10 8.21 -13.56
N PHE A 26 5.25 8.17 -12.88
CA PHE A 26 5.56 8.96 -11.69
C PHE A 26 6.96 9.59 -11.82
N PRO A 27 7.13 10.62 -12.68
CA PRO A 27 8.45 11.17 -13.01
C PRO A 27 9.15 11.85 -11.81
N GLU A 28 8.39 12.27 -10.79
CA GLU A 28 8.92 12.94 -9.60
C GLU A 28 9.30 11.97 -8.47
N VAL A 29 9.05 10.67 -8.64
CA VAL A 29 9.32 9.68 -7.59
C VAL A 29 10.77 9.24 -7.64
N ASP A 30 11.46 9.28 -6.50
CA ASP A 30 12.78 8.68 -6.35
C ASP A 30 12.68 7.14 -6.39
N LEU A 31 13.13 6.57 -7.51
CA LEU A 31 13.16 5.13 -7.74
C LEU A 31 14.54 4.49 -7.44
N THR A 32 15.52 5.27 -6.99
CA THR A 32 16.91 4.77 -6.82
C THR A 32 17.05 3.74 -5.71
N LYS A 33 16.09 3.68 -4.78
CA LYS A 33 16.10 2.79 -3.61
C LYS A 33 15.23 1.53 -3.77
N VAL A 34 14.63 1.31 -4.93
CA VAL A 34 13.69 0.21 -5.17
C VAL A 34 14.06 -0.63 -6.39
N ASP A 35 13.64 -1.90 -6.42
CA ASP A 35 13.86 -2.78 -7.55
C ASP A 35 12.79 -2.55 -8.64
N THR A 36 13.19 -1.98 -9.77
CA THR A 36 12.29 -1.71 -10.91
C THR A 36 12.35 -2.77 -12.00
N SER A 37 13.16 -3.83 -11.83
CA SER A 37 13.36 -4.87 -12.85
C SER A 37 12.13 -5.78 -13.07
N GLY A 38 11.29 -5.92 -12.04
CA GLY A 38 10.13 -6.82 -12.03
C GLY A 38 8.78 -6.11 -12.06
N LEU A 39 7.78 -6.77 -11.47
CA LEU A 39 6.47 -6.16 -11.22
C LEU A 39 6.54 -5.24 -10.00
N ALA A 40 5.75 -4.17 -10.04
CA ALA A 40 5.48 -3.26 -8.95
C ALA A 40 3.98 -3.25 -8.62
N LEU A 41 3.66 -2.93 -7.36
CA LEU A 41 2.28 -2.71 -6.92
C LEU A 41 2.03 -1.22 -6.71
N VAL A 42 1.13 -0.64 -7.48
CA VAL A 42 0.66 0.73 -7.28
C VAL A 42 -0.57 0.68 -6.38
N VAL A 43 -0.54 1.40 -5.26
CA VAL A 43 -1.63 1.49 -4.29
C VAL A 43 -2.10 2.94 -4.22
N GLN A 44 -3.26 3.22 -4.79
CA GLN A 44 -3.90 4.53 -4.71
C GLN A 44 -4.86 4.59 -3.53
N VAL A 45 -4.59 5.47 -2.57
CA VAL A 45 -5.44 5.70 -1.40
C VAL A 45 -6.36 6.89 -1.69
N GLY A 46 -7.63 6.59 -1.96
CA GLY A 46 -8.60 7.62 -2.33
C GLY A 46 -9.16 8.39 -1.13
N ARG A 47 -9.43 7.70 -0.02
CA ARG A 47 -9.94 8.32 1.23
C ARG A 47 -9.26 7.69 2.44
N PRO A 48 -8.28 8.36 3.06
CA PRO A 48 -7.54 7.81 4.20
C PRO A 48 -8.45 7.41 5.38
N GLN A 49 -9.55 8.14 5.60
CA GLN A 49 -10.48 7.90 6.71
C GLN A 49 -11.23 6.57 6.58
N THR A 50 -11.48 6.10 5.35
CA THR A 50 -12.16 4.83 5.09
C THR A 50 -11.19 3.70 4.76
N LEU A 51 -9.88 3.94 4.91
CA LEU A 51 -8.85 2.96 4.59
C LEU A 51 -8.94 1.74 5.51
N ASN A 52 -9.24 0.60 4.89
CA ASN A 52 -9.23 -0.70 5.53
C ASN A 52 -7.80 -1.27 5.52
N VAL A 53 -7.05 -0.90 6.57
CA VAL A 53 -5.64 -1.25 6.75
C VAL A 53 -5.41 -2.77 6.75
N HIS A 54 -6.33 -3.55 7.33
CA HIS A 54 -6.26 -5.03 7.33
C HIS A 54 -6.34 -5.62 5.93
N LYS A 55 -7.26 -5.12 5.10
CA LYS A 55 -7.35 -5.54 3.70
C LYS A 55 -6.12 -5.12 2.91
N LEU A 56 -5.61 -3.91 3.15
CA LEU A 56 -4.38 -3.44 2.51
C LEU A 56 -3.19 -4.36 2.85
N GLY A 57 -3.01 -4.73 4.12
CA GLY A 57 -1.96 -5.66 4.54
C GLY A 57 -2.03 -7.00 3.81
N ARG A 58 -3.24 -7.56 3.66
CA ARG A 58 -3.46 -8.79 2.88
C ARG A 58 -3.11 -8.65 1.40
N VAL A 59 -3.40 -7.51 0.80
CA VAL A 59 -3.05 -7.23 -0.61
C VAL A 59 -1.52 -7.12 -0.76
N LEU A 60 -0.86 -6.40 0.14
CA LEU A 60 0.60 -6.23 0.12
C LEU A 60 1.33 -7.56 0.26
N ILE A 61 1.00 -8.37 1.27
CA ILE A 61 1.64 -9.67 1.46
C ILE A 61 1.31 -10.65 0.33
N GLY A 62 0.10 -10.58 -0.24
CA GLY A 62 -0.31 -11.38 -1.39
C GLY A 62 0.47 -11.02 -2.66
N ALA A 63 0.74 -9.73 -2.88
CA ALA A 63 1.59 -9.27 -3.97
C ALA A 63 3.06 -9.66 -3.75
N ALA A 64 3.58 -9.51 -2.54
CA ALA A 64 4.94 -9.92 -2.18
C ALA A 64 5.17 -11.42 -2.41
N LYS A 65 4.24 -12.28 -1.97
CA LYS A 65 4.24 -13.72 -2.27
C LYS A 65 4.18 -14.03 -3.77
N GLY A 66 3.61 -13.13 -4.57
CA GLY A 66 3.57 -13.20 -6.03
C GLY A 66 4.83 -12.68 -6.73
N GLY A 67 5.91 -12.38 -5.99
CA GLY A 67 7.20 -11.92 -6.54
C GLY A 67 7.29 -10.41 -6.79
N VAL A 68 6.29 -9.63 -6.38
CA VAL A 68 6.39 -8.16 -6.40
C VAL A 68 7.34 -7.73 -5.30
N LYS A 69 8.32 -6.88 -5.60
CA LYS A 69 9.29 -6.37 -4.61
C LYS A 69 9.10 -4.89 -4.27
N THR A 70 8.48 -4.15 -5.18
CA THR A 70 8.36 -2.69 -5.10
C THR A 70 6.89 -2.32 -5.02
N ALA A 71 6.58 -1.35 -4.18
CA ALA A 71 5.27 -0.72 -4.11
C ALA A 71 5.38 0.79 -4.30
N VAL A 72 4.36 1.38 -4.89
CA VAL A 72 4.18 2.83 -4.99
C VAL A 72 2.88 3.19 -4.29
N ALA A 73 2.96 3.94 -3.19
CA ALA A 73 1.80 4.48 -2.51
C ALA A 73 1.47 5.85 -3.11
N VAL A 74 0.23 6.04 -3.56
CA VAL A 74 -0.27 7.29 -4.14
C VAL A 74 -1.38 7.84 -3.26
N THR A 75 -1.21 9.07 -2.78
CA THR A 75 -2.22 9.78 -1.98
C THR A 75 -3.36 10.31 -2.86
N SER A 76 -4.46 10.73 -2.23
CA SER A 76 -5.57 11.37 -2.94
C SER A 76 -5.20 12.68 -3.63
N GLU A 77 -4.12 13.32 -3.18
CA GLU A 77 -3.59 14.57 -3.73
C GLU A 77 -2.62 14.32 -4.91
N GLY A 78 -2.35 13.05 -5.24
CA GLY A 78 -1.44 12.67 -6.32
C GLY A 78 0.02 12.51 -5.88
N ASN A 79 0.38 12.82 -4.64
CA ASN A 79 1.72 12.58 -4.11
C ASN A 79 2.01 11.08 -4.10
N ALA A 80 3.09 10.67 -4.75
CA ALA A 80 3.49 9.28 -4.88
C ALA A 80 4.82 9.02 -4.16
N VAL A 81 4.95 7.86 -3.52
CA VAL A 81 6.17 7.43 -2.83
C VAL A 81 6.45 5.97 -3.19
N ALA A 82 7.64 5.69 -3.72
CA ALA A 82 8.10 4.33 -3.96
C ALA A 82 8.84 3.79 -2.73
N MET A 83 8.61 2.53 -2.42
CA MET A 83 9.29 1.82 -1.34
C MET A 83 9.28 0.31 -1.58
N PRO A 84 10.18 -0.46 -0.93
CA PRO A 84 10.06 -1.90 -0.89
C PRO A 84 8.69 -2.33 -0.36
N ILE A 85 8.08 -3.34 -0.99
CA ILE A 85 6.73 -3.79 -0.61
C ILE A 85 6.68 -4.34 0.82
N PHE A 86 7.80 -4.91 1.28
CA PHE A 86 7.92 -5.44 2.63
C PHE A 86 7.87 -4.32 3.67
N ASP A 87 8.58 -3.22 3.43
CA ASP A 87 8.57 -2.04 4.30
C ASP A 87 7.17 -1.43 4.34
N PHE A 88 6.49 -1.36 3.20
CA PHE A 88 5.11 -0.87 3.16
C PHE A 88 4.16 -1.78 3.97
N TRP A 89 4.32 -3.09 3.84
CA TRP A 89 3.53 -4.04 4.63
C TRP A 89 3.80 -3.90 6.13
N LEU A 90 5.07 -3.72 6.54
CA LEU A 90 5.43 -3.53 7.93
C LEU A 90 4.76 -2.29 8.54
N MET A 91 4.81 -1.15 7.85
CA MET A 91 4.11 0.07 8.27
C MET A 91 2.60 -0.16 8.42
N VAL A 92 2.01 -0.94 7.52
CA VAL A 92 0.58 -1.28 7.54
C VAL A 92 0.23 -2.20 8.71
N GLU A 93 1.12 -3.11 9.11
CA GLU A 93 0.94 -3.95 10.31
C GLU A 93 1.08 -3.14 11.60
N GLU A 94 2.08 -2.26 11.70
CA GLU A 94 2.26 -1.38 12.87
C GLU A 94 1.02 -0.52 13.13
N ILE A 95 0.42 0.04 12.07
CA ILE A 95 -0.83 0.82 12.17
C ILE A 95 -2.01 -0.07 12.61
N GLN A 96 -2.06 -1.34 12.21
CA GLN A 96 -3.10 -2.26 12.66
C GLN A 96 -2.97 -2.59 14.15
N GLU A 97 -1.75 -2.80 14.62
CA GLU A 97 -1.47 -3.07 16.02
C GLU A 97 -1.87 -1.88 16.88
N LEU A 98 -1.46 -0.66 16.50
CA LEU A 98 -1.86 0.58 17.18
C LEU A 98 -3.39 0.75 17.23
N LYS A 99 -4.09 0.52 16.10
CA LYS A 99 -5.56 0.57 16.08
C LYS A 99 -6.20 -0.45 17.01
N THR A 100 -5.57 -1.60 17.18
CA THR A 100 -6.06 -2.66 18.08
C THR A 100 -5.84 -2.25 19.54
N GLN A 101 -4.66 -1.73 19.87
CA GLN A 101 -4.33 -1.20 21.20
C GLN A 101 -5.30 -0.08 21.61
N PHE A 102 -5.53 0.92 20.77
CA PHE A 102 -6.48 2.01 21.07
C PHE A 102 -7.91 1.53 21.30
N ARG A 103 -8.35 0.50 20.56
CA ARG A 103 -9.69 -0.10 20.77
C ARG A 103 -9.78 -0.83 22.10
N LEU A 104 -8.72 -1.53 22.50
CA LEU A 104 -8.65 -2.21 23.79
C LEU A 104 -8.64 -1.19 24.94
N GLU A 105 -7.80 -0.16 24.88
CA GLU A 105 -7.75 0.91 25.87
C GLU A 105 -9.10 1.62 26.02
N SER A 106 -9.76 1.92 24.90
CA SER A 106 -11.09 2.54 24.92
C SER A 106 -12.12 1.66 25.63
N ARG A 107 -12.11 0.34 25.36
CA ARG A 107 -13.02 -0.62 26.00
C ARG A 107 -12.78 -0.74 27.49
N VAL A 108 -11.50 -0.80 27.91
CA VAL A 108 -11.13 -0.83 29.33
C VAL A 108 -11.60 0.45 30.03
N ARG A 109 -11.39 1.62 29.41
CA ARG A 109 -11.84 2.90 29.97
C ARG A 109 -13.35 3.01 30.11
N THR A 110 -14.12 2.48 29.17
CA THR A 110 -15.61 2.51 29.23
C THR A 110 -16.20 1.45 30.15
N ALA A 111 -15.42 0.42 30.51
CA ALA A 111 -15.86 -0.66 31.38
C ALA A 111 -15.50 -0.44 32.86
N ALA A 112 -14.65 0.55 33.14
CA ALA A 112 -14.30 1.04 34.49
C ALA A 112 -15.20 2.23 34.86
#